data_AF-A0A7J9X860-F1
#
_entry.id   AF-A0A7J9X860-F1
#
_cell.length_a   1.000
_cell.length_b   1.000
_cell.length_c   1.000
_cell.angle_alpha   90.00
_cell.angle_beta   90.00
_cell.angle_gamma   90.00
#
_symmetry.space_group_name_H-M   'P 1'
#
loop_
_entity.id
_entity.type
_entity.pdbx_description
1 polymer ?
#
loop_
_entity_poly.entity_id
_entity_poly.type
_entity_poly.pdbx_seq_one_letter_code
_entity_poly.pdbx_strand_id
1 'polypeptide(L)'
;MHTYDPSVALVVVDMQNAFVHPQGALYVAGAAELVSALNAEIAAATSAGAPVVYTQDYRPIDGAARAEWQVQLYPGLRQAGEVVVKGPGATGGFSDFVLDQDPETGSSRLDRVLRDAGVRSLVVTGLAADVCVKQTALDARRLGYQVSMPLPLSRFAHAHPDGDAAAVAELTAVGVAVEQDRSEAMWTSAERAYLAGEHLGRLATVAPSGPQVRPVGYRVNDELGTVDVGGIRLSSTRKWRNVEADGRVALVVDDVGAGAEFTPRGVEIRGHATAVVAGGEELIRIAPTRIISWGLESDGCTPRGRTVG
;
A
#
# COMPACT_ATOMS: atom_id res chain seq x y z
N MET A 1 -1.22 -4.22 7.52
CA MET A 1 -2.02 -5.46 7.54
C MET A 1 -3.38 -5.14 8.11
N HIS A 2 -4.47 -5.41 7.36
CA HIS A 2 -5.81 -5.16 7.85
C HIS A 2 -6.19 -6.18 8.94
N THR A 3 -7.10 -5.79 9.83
CA THR A 3 -7.65 -6.72 10.83
C THR A 3 -8.87 -7.39 10.23
N TYR A 4 -8.81 -8.72 10.09
CA TYR A 4 -9.92 -9.53 9.60
C TYR A 4 -10.63 -10.24 10.74
N ASP A 5 -11.94 -10.37 10.59
CA ASP A 5 -12.82 -11.24 11.35
C ASP A 5 -13.98 -11.68 10.44
N PRO A 6 -14.87 -12.60 10.85
CA PRO A 6 -15.96 -13.08 9.99
C PRO A 6 -16.93 -12.00 9.47
N SER A 7 -16.95 -10.80 10.06
CA SER A 7 -17.76 -9.67 9.60
C SER A 7 -17.05 -8.74 8.61
N VAL A 8 -15.80 -9.04 8.25
CA VAL A 8 -15.00 -8.34 7.24
C VAL A 8 -14.76 -9.28 6.07
N ALA A 9 -15.02 -8.83 4.83
CA ALA A 9 -14.67 -9.61 3.64
C ALA A 9 -13.54 -8.95 2.83
N LEU A 10 -12.67 -9.78 2.25
CA LEU A 10 -11.71 -9.37 1.23
C LEU A 10 -12.33 -9.59 -0.15
N VAL A 11 -12.44 -8.52 -0.94
CA VAL A 11 -12.90 -8.56 -2.33
C VAL A 11 -11.70 -8.37 -3.26
N VAL A 12 -11.42 -9.37 -4.08
CA VAL A 12 -10.31 -9.38 -5.04
C VAL A 12 -10.88 -9.18 -6.45
N VAL A 13 -10.76 -7.95 -6.95
CA VAL A 13 -11.42 -7.52 -8.19
C VAL A 13 -10.54 -7.83 -9.40
N ASP A 14 -11.11 -8.58 -10.35
CA ASP A 14 -10.66 -8.75 -11.73
C ASP A 14 -9.18 -9.07 -11.92
N MET A 15 -8.61 -9.88 -11.03
CA MET A 15 -7.24 -10.42 -11.15
C MET A 15 -7.18 -11.56 -12.19
N GLN A 16 -7.66 -11.27 -13.41
CA GLN A 16 -7.76 -12.19 -14.55
C GLN A 16 -6.58 -12.01 -15.52
N ASN A 17 -6.30 -13.02 -16.35
CA ASN A 17 -5.22 -12.95 -17.35
C ASN A 17 -5.36 -11.74 -18.28
N ALA A 18 -6.59 -11.33 -18.60
CA ALA A 18 -6.87 -10.16 -19.43
C ALA A 18 -6.19 -8.88 -18.94
N PHE A 19 -6.10 -8.71 -17.61
CA PHE A 19 -5.58 -7.50 -16.98
C PHE A 19 -4.16 -7.70 -16.44
N VAL A 20 -3.81 -8.91 -16.02
CA VAL A 20 -2.54 -9.18 -15.32
C VAL A 20 -1.41 -9.60 -16.26
N HIS A 21 -1.71 -10.36 -17.33
CA HIS A 21 -0.66 -10.89 -18.20
C HIS A 21 -0.32 -9.88 -19.31
N PRO A 22 0.96 -9.71 -19.72
CA PRO A 22 1.33 -8.79 -20.80
C PRO A 22 0.70 -9.08 -22.18
N GLN A 23 0.18 -10.30 -22.36
CA GLN A 23 -0.60 -10.73 -23.54
C GLN A 23 -2.12 -10.67 -23.32
N GLY A 24 -2.55 -10.23 -22.15
CA GLY A 24 -3.93 -9.94 -21.83
C GLY A 24 -4.41 -8.76 -22.66
N ALA A 25 -5.66 -8.81 -23.12
CA ALA A 25 -6.14 -7.81 -24.06
C ALA A 25 -6.47 -6.45 -23.41
N LEU A 26 -6.48 -6.36 -22.09
CA LEU A 26 -6.65 -5.13 -21.31
C LEU A 26 -5.55 -5.01 -20.23
N TYR A 27 -4.32 -5.39 -20.60
CA TYR A 27 -3.19 -5.46 -19.67
C TYR A 27 -2.96 -4.14 -18.91
N VAL A 28 -2.90 -4.23 -17.58
CA VAL A 28 -2.55 -3.15 -16.66
C VAL A 28 -1.08 -3.30 -16.27
N ALA A 29 -0.27 -2.28 -16.55
CA ALA A 29 1.16 -2.30 -16.27
C ALA A 29 1.44 -2.55 -14.78
N GLY A 30 2.37 -3.47 -14.48
CA GLY A 30 2.77 -3.81 -13.10
C GLY A 30 1.74 -4.62 -12.31
N ALA A 31 0.63 -5.05 -12.91
CA ALA A 31 -0.40 -5.83 -12.23
C ALA A 31 0.10 -7.16 -11.63
N ALA A 32 1.07 -7.82 -12.29
CA ALA A 32 1.64 -9.08 -11.81
C ALA A 32 2.39 -8.94 -10.48
N GLU A 33 2.90 -7.74 -10.15
CA GLU A 33 3.60 -7.47 -8.89
C GLU A 33 2.68 -7.54 -7.67
N LEU A 34 1.38 -7.31 -7.86
CA LEU A 34 0.38 -7.39 -6.80
C LEU A 34 0.20 -8.81 -6.26
N VAL A 35 0.47 -9.84 -7.08
CA VAL A 35 0.06 -11.22 -6.81
C VAL A 35 0.63 -11.74 -5.49
N SER A 36 1.89 -11.43 -5.17
CA SER A 36 2.52 -11.86 -3.92
C SER A 36 1.82 -11.23 -2.70
N ALA A 37 1.59 -9.91 -2.74
CA ALA A 37 0.97 -9.18 -1.64
C ALA A 37 -0.51 -9.58 -1.46
N LEU A 38 -1.25 -9.73 -2.56
CA LEU A 38 -2.63 -10.23 -2.54
C LEU A 38 -2.71 -11.65 -1.97
N ASN A 39 -1.79 -12.54 -2.31
CA ASN A 39 -1.76 -13.89 -1.75
C ASN A 39 -1.52 -13.90 -0.23
N ALA A 40 -0.67 -13.01 0.27
CA ALA A 40 -0.47 -12.82 1.70
C ALA A 40 -1.76 -12.32 2.39
N GLU A 41 -2.45 -11.36 1.76
CA GLU A 41 -3.70 -10.81 2.27
C GLU A 41 -4.83 -11.84 2.28
N ILE A 42 -4.96 -12.62 1.20
CA ILE A 42 -5.91 -13.75 1.10
C ILE A 42 -5.65 -14.77 2.19
N ALA A 43 -4.38 -15.10 2.47
CA ALA A 43 -4.02 -16.03 3.53
C ALA A 43 -4.38 -15.48 4.91
N ALA A 44 -4.16 -14.18 5.15
CA ALA A 44 -4.54 -13.51 6.40
C ALA A 44 -6.06 -13.53 6.61
N ALA A 45 -6.84 -13.13 5.60
CA ALA A 45 -8.30 -13.14 5.66
C ALA A 45 -8.84 -14.56 5.92
N THR A 46 -8.36 -15.55 5.15
CA THR A 46 -8.79 -16.95 5.31
C THR A 46 -8.46 -17.47 6.72
N SER A 47 -7.28 -17.14 7.26
CA SER A 47 -6.86 -17.60 8.60
C SER A 47 -7.69 -16.99 9.73
N ALA A 48 -8.28 -15.82 9.50
CA ALA A 48 -9.17 -15.13 10.44
C ALA A 48 -10.65 -15.55 10.30
N GLY A 49 -10.98 -16.43 9.36
CA GLY A 49 -12.36 -16.82 9.06
C GLY A 49 -13.16 -15.75 8.32
N ALA A 50 -12.48 -14.74 7.75
CA ALA A 50 -13.10 -13.74 6.90
C ALA A 50 -13.44 -14.32 5.52
N PRO A 51 -14.62 -14.01 4.95
CA PRO A 51 -14.93 -14.36 3.57
C PRO A 51 -13.95 -13.72 2.58
N VAL A 52 -13.50 -14.51 1.61
CA VAL A 52 -12.74 -14.00 0.45
C VAL A 52 -13.60 -14.21 -0.79
N VAL A 53 -13.85 -13.15 -1.54
CA VAL A 53 -14.66 -13.19 -2.77
C VAL A 53 -13.86 -12.62 -3.92
N TYR A 54 -13.86 -13.32 -5.05
CA TYR A 54 -13.20 -12.89 -6.27
C TYR A 54 -14.26 -12.45 -7.25
N THR A 55 -14.00 -11.39 -8.00
CA THR A 55 -14.88 -10.98 -9.10
C THR A 55 -14.21 -11.23 -10.43
N GLN A 56 -15.01 -11.59 -11.43
CA GLN A 56 -14.55 -11.86 -12.77
C GLN A 56 -15.46 -11.20 -13.77
N ASP A 57 -14.89 -10.43 -14.67
CA ASP A 57 -15.62 -9.97 -15.85
C ASP A 57 -15.84 -11.14 -16.83
N TYR A 58 -17.06 -11.30 -17.34
CA TYR A 58 -17.42 -12.38 -18.28
C TYR A 58 -18.11 -11.82 -19.52
N ARG A 59 -17.47 -12.05 -20.67
CA ARG A 59 -17.94 -11.88 -22.07
C ARG A 59 -17.97 -10.43 -22.62
N PRO A 60 -17.44 -10.26 -23.83
CA PRO A 60 -16.11 -10.72 -24.24
C PRO A 60 -15.27 -9.49 -24.55
N ILE A 61 -13.96 -9.61 -24.42
CA ILE A 61 -13.09 -8.83 -25.29
C ILE A 61 -13.31 -9.43 -26.70
N ASP A 62 -14.41 -9.07 -27.34
CA ASP A 62 -14.81 -9.65 -28.61
C ASP A 62 -13.72 -9.39 -29.65
N GLY A 63 -13.29 -10.46 -30.34
CA GLY A 63 -12.13 -10.43 -31.24
C GLY A 63 -10.76 -10.60 -30.57
N ALA A 64 -10.68 -10.72 -29.25
CA ALA A 64 -9.41 -11.03 -28.57
C ALA A 64 -9.01 -12.50 -28.78
N ALA A 65 -7.73 -12.71 -29.07
CA ALA A 65 -7.14 -14.04 -29.05
C ALA A 65 -7.29 -14.67 -27.64
N ARG A 66 -7.57 -15.98 -27.61
CA ARG A 66 -7.64 -16.79 -26.38
C ARG A 66 -8.73 -16.33 -25.38
N ALA A 67 -9.93 -16.00 -25.86
CA ALA A 67 -11.05 -15.49 -25.03
C ALA A 67 -11.30 -16.27 -23.72
N GLU A 68 -11.25 -17.60 -23.74
CA GLU A 68 -11.41 -18.42 -22.52
C GLU A 68 -10.26 -18.23 -21.51
N TRP A 69 -9.04 -18.05 -22.00
CA TRP A 69 -7.87 -17.80 -21.16
C TRP A 69 -7.91 -16.40 -20.56
N GLN A 70 -8.39 -15.40 -21.31
CA GLN A 70 -8.51 -14.00 -20.87
C GLN A 70 -9.32 -13.89 -19.57
N VAL A 71 -10.40 -14.67 -19.44
CA VAL A 71 -11.32 -14.62 -18.29
C VAL A 71 -10.90 -15.45 -17.09
N GLN A 72 -9.88 -16.30 -17.21
CA GLN A 72 -9.37 -17.09 -16.09
C GLN A 72 -8.66 -16.18 -15.08
N LEU A 73 -8.82 -16.47 -13.77
CA LEU A 73 -7.97 -15.86 -12.75
C LEU A 73 -6.50 -16.13 -13.09
N TYR A 74 -5.65 -15.17 -12.77
CA TYR A 74 -4.23 -15.27 -13.04
C TYR A 74 -3.62 -16.48 -12.29
N PRO A 75 -2.86 -17.38 -12.95
CA PRO A 75 -2.43 -18.66 -12.35
C PRO A 75 -1.63 -18.56 -11.04
N GLY A 76 -0.99 -17.41 -10.76
CA GLY A 76 -0.27 -17.17 -9.50
C GLY A 76 -1.15 -16.71 -8.34
N LEU A 77 -2.41 -16.37 -8.58
CA LEU A 77 -3.33 -15.89 -7.55
C LEU A 77 -3.93 -17.08 -6.79
N ARG A 78 -3.81 -17.07 -5.47
CA ARG A 78 -4.47 -18.03 -4.59
C ARG A 78 -5.98 -17.83 -4.70
N GLN A 79 -6.72 -18.93 -4.89
CA GLN A 79 -8.18 -18.93 -4.86
C GLN A 79 -8.66 -19.70 -3.62
N ALA A 80 -9.20 -19.00 -2.63
CA ALA A 80 -9.63 -19.58 -1.36
C ALA A 80 -11.14 -19.46 -1.09
N GLY A 81 -11.89 -18.82 -2.00
CA GLY A 81 -13.30 -18.52 -1.81
C GLY A 81 -14.09 -18.46 -3.11
N GLU A 82 -15.32 -17.94 -3.03
CA GLU A 82 -16.25 -17.91 -4.16
C GLU A 82 -15.81 -16.92 -5.23
N VAL A 83 -16.03 -17.30 -6.48
CA VAL A 83 -15.82 -16.45 -7.65
C VAL A 83 -17.17 -16.01 -8.17
N VAL A 84 -17.45 -14.70 -8.05
CA VAL A 84 -18.65 -14.07 -8.57
C VAL A 84 -18.37 -13.57 -9.97
N VAL A 85 -19.05 -14.18 -10.92
CA VAL A 85 -18.96 -13.80 -12.33
C VAL A 85 -19.89 -12.63 -12.59
N LYS A 86 -19.34 -11.51 -13.05
CA LYS A 86 -20.12 -10.38 -13.58
C LYS A 86 -20.81 -10.86 -14.85
N GLY A 87 -22.12 -10.68 -14.97
CA GLY A 87 -22.86 -11.04 -16.19
C GLY A 87 -22.31 -10.32 -17.44
N PRO A 88 -22.76 -10.67 -18.67
CA PRO A 88 -22.23 -10.11 -19.91
C PRO A 88 -22.22 -8.57 -19.89
N GLY A 89 -21.02 -7.99 -20.03
CA GLY A 89 -20.73 -6.55 -19.92
C GLY A 89 -21.35 -5.63 -20.99
N ALA A 90 -22.41 -6.05 -21.69
CA ALA A 90 -23.05 -5.26 -22.74
C ALA A 90 -23.85 -4.05 -22.23
N THR A 91 -24.00 -3.86 -20.91
CA THR A 91 -24.74 -2.72 -20.32
C THR A 91 -23.88 -1.78 -19.44
N GLY A 92 -22.55 -1.95 -19.41
CA GLY A 92 -21.65 -0.91 -18.88
C GLY A 92 -21.51 -0.81 -17.36
N GLY A 93 -21.83 -1.87 -16.60
CA GLY A 93 -21.60 -1.90 -15.16
C GLY A 93 -20.16 -2.25 -14.81
N PHE A 94 -19.32 -1.26 -14.52
CA PHE A 94 -17.96 -1.49 -13.99
C PHE A 94 -17.95 -1.99 -12.53
N SER A 95 -19.11 -1.99 -11.86
CA SER A 95 -19.28 -2.36 -10.47
C SER A 95 -19.72 -3.82 -10.28
N ASP A 96 -19.17 -4.47 -9.26
CA ASP A 96 -19.53 -5.83 -8.87
C ASP A 96 -20.95 -5.95 -8.26
N PHE A 97 -21.63 -4.83 -8.01
CA PHE A 97 -22.96 -4.77 -7.40
C PHE A 97 -24.11 -4.49 -8.40
N VAL A 98 -23.79 -4.24 -9.67
CA VAL A 98 -24.80 -3.77 -10.65
C VAL A 98 -25.38 -4.92 -11.50
N LEU A 99 -24.67 -6.04 -11.59
CA LEU A 99 -25.04 -7.15 -12.48
C LEU A 99 -25.57 -8.36 -11.72
N ASP A 100 -26.35 -9.21 -12.40
CA ASP A 100 -27.01 -10.40 -11.83
C ASP A 100 -27.93 -10.07 -10.64
N GLN A 101 -28.72 -9.00 -10.79
CA GLN A 101 -29.66 -8.55 -9.77
C GLN A 101 -30.87 -9.50 -9.70
N ASP A 102 -31.22 -9.85 -8.47
CA ASP A 102 -32.45 -10.55 -8.17
C ASP A 102 -33.66 -9.69 -8.62
N PRO A 103 -34.59 -10.23 -9.44
CA PRO A 103 -35.73 -9.45 -9.92
C PRO A 103 -36.69 -8.98 -8.81
N GLU A 104 -36.70 -9.65 -7.66
CA GLU A 104 -37.59 -9.34 -6.54
C GLU A 104 -36.94 -8.40 -5.54
N THR A 105 -35.66 -8.61 -5.21
CA THR A 105 -34.96 -7.81 -4.19
C THR A 105 -34.07 -6.71 -4.77
N GLY A 106 -33.69 -6.80 -6.04
CA GLY A 106 -32.70 -5.92 -6.67
C GLY A 106 -31.25 -6.15 -6.20
N SER A 107 -31.00 -7.10 -5.29
CA SER A 107 -29.65 -7.39 -4.79
C SER A 107 -28.83 -8.15 -5.83
N SER A 108 -27.58 -7.75 -6.03
CA SER A 108 -26.63 -8.52 -6.84
C SER A 108 -26.25 -9.84 -6.16
N ARG A 109 -25.67 -10.76 -6.94
CA ARG A 109 -25.05 -11.97 -6.38
C ARG A 109 -23.99 -11.66 -5.34
N LEU A 110 -23.14 -10.65 -5.58
CA LEU A 110 -22.13 -10.25 -4.59
C LEU A 110 -22.77 -9.76 -3.28
N ASP A 111 -23.81 -8.91 -3.35
CA ASP A 111 -24.49 -8.44 -2.14
C ASP A 111 -25.10 -9.61 -1.36
N ARG A 112 -25.75 -10.55 -2.04
CA ARG A 112 -26.30 -11.75 -1.37
C ARG A 112 -25.22 -12.56 -0.65
N VAL A 113 -24.12 -12.89 -1.34
CA VAL A 113 -22.99 -13.64 -0.75
C VAL A 113 -22.44 -12.94 0.50
N LEU A 114 -22.28 -11.61 0.45
CA LEU A 114 -21.76 -10.84 1.58
C LEU A 114 -22.76 -10.75 2.73
N ARG A 115 -24.04 -10.50 2.45
CA ARG A 115 -25.10 -10.39 3.47
C ARG A 115 -25.36 -11.71 4.17
N ASP A 116 -25.41 -12.82 3.42
CA ASP A 116 -25.62 -14.16 3.96
C ASP A 116 -24.45 -14.58 4.88
N ALA A 117 -23.25 -14.09 4.60
CA ALA A 117 -22.07 -14.27 5.45
C ALA A 117 -22.01 -13.30 6.66
N GLY A 118 -22.97 -12.36 6.81
CA GLY A 118 -22.99 -11.40 7.91
C GLY A 118 -21.93 -10.30 7.81
N VAL A 119 -21.42 -10.05 6.60
CA VAL A 119 -20.37 -9.06 6.35
C VAL A 119 -20.90 -7.64 6.50
N ARG A 120 -20.12 -6.78 7.16
CA ARG A 120 -20.41 -5.36 7.38
C ARG A 120 -19.34 -4.44 6.79
N SER A 121 -18.12 -4.97 6.61
CA SER A 121 -16.96 -4.22 6.15
C SER A 121 -16.27 -4.94 5.00
N LEU A 122 -15.80 -4.20 4.00
CA LEU A 122 -15.13 -4.71 2.82
C LEU A 122 -13.74 -4.10 2.70
N VAL A 123 -12.75 -4.96 2.44
CA VAL A 123 -11.44 -4.58 1.92
C VAL A 123 -11.46 -4.84 0.42
N VAL A 124 -11.44 -3.80 -0.41
CA VAL A 124 -11.58 -3.93 -1.87
C VAL A 124 -10.20 -3.72 -2.51
N THR A 125 -9.76 -4.71 -3.28
CA THR A 125 -8.41 -4.81 -3.85
C THR A 125 -8.44 -5.26 -5.31
N GLY A 126 -7.29 -5.32 -5.98
CA GLY A 126 -7.19 -5.82 -7.36
C GLY A 126 -7.22 -4.72 -8.41
N LEU A 127 -7.90 -4.95 -9.53
CA LEU A 127 -7.77 -4.14 -10.74
C LEU A 127 -9.11 -3.64 -11.29
N ALA A 128 -9.19 -2.46 -11.89
CA ALA A 128 -8.26 -1.33 -11.79
C ALA A 128 -8.74 -0.34 -10.72
N ALA A 129 -7.80 0.29 -10.01
CA ALA A 129 -8.02 1.21 -8.89
C ALA A 129 -8.97 2.38 -9.21
N ASP A 130 -8.96 2.85 -10.46
CA ASP A 130 -9.75 3.96 -10.99
C ASP A 130 -10.98 3.53 -11.80
N VAL A 131 -11.17 2.22 -12.01
CA VAL A 131 -12.27 1.65 -12.80
C VAL A 131 -13.09 0.69 -11.95
N CYS A 132 -12.90 -0.63 -12.07
CA CYS A 132 -13.74 -1.64 -11.42
C CYS A 132 -13.64 -1.57 -9.89
N VAL A 133 -12.42 -1.47 -9.35
CA VAL A 133 -12.21 -1.34 -7.89
C VAL A 133 -12.91 -0.08 -7.37
N LYS A 134 -12.76 1.05 -8.08
CA LYS A 134 -13.42 2.31 -7.72
C LYS A 134 -14.93 2.14 -7.68
N GLN A 135 -15.53 1.63 -8.75
CA GLN A 135 -16.98 1.54 -8.87
C GLN A 135 -17.58 0.55 -7.87
N THR A 136 -16.92 -0.59 -7.64
CA THR A 136 -17.29 -1.53 -6.58
C THR A 136 -17.24 -0.86 -5.20
N ALA A 137 -16.19 -0.09 -4.89
CA ALA A 137 -16.07 0.59 -3.61
C ALA A 137 -17.15 1.68 -3.43
N LEU A 138 -17.44 2.47 -4.48
CA LEU A 138 -18.51 3.47 -4.45
C LEU A 138 -19.89 2.84 -4.21
N ASP A 139 -20.22 1.75 -4.90
CA ASP A 139 -21.51 1.07 -4.73
C ASP A 139 -21.62 0.34 -3.39
N ALA A 140 -20.54 -0.29 -2.91
CA ALA A 140 -20.50 -0.84 -1.57
C ALA A 140 -20.85 0.21 -0.50
N ARG A 141 -20.32 1.44 -0.63
CA ARG A 141 -20.68 2.55 0.27
C ARG A 141 -22.16 2.92 0.16
N ARG A 142 -22.72 2.98 -1.05
CA ARG A 142 -24.16 3.25 -1.28
C ARG A 142 -25.06 2.17 -0.65
N LEU A 143 -24.60 0.92 -0.63
CA LEU A 143 -25.27 -0.22 0.01
C LEU A 143 -25.05 -0.29 1.53
N GLY A 144 -24.27 0.62 2.10
CA GLY A 144 -24.07 0.77 3.54
C GLY A 144 -22.92 -0.05 4.14
N TYR A 145 -22.05 -0.64 3.33
CA TYR A 145 -20.83 -1.28 3.83
C TYR A 145 -19.81 -0.24 4.30
N GLN A 146 -19.03 -0.59 5.33
CA GLN A 146 -17.76 0.10 5.58
C GLN A 146 -16.75 -0.39 4.54
N VAL A 147 -15.98 0.52 3.93
CA VAL A 147 -15.08 0.14 2.83
C VAL A 147 -13.71 0.73 3.07
N SER A 148 -12.69 -0.12 3.01
CA SER A 148 -11.30 0.29 2.84
C SER A 148 -10.75 -0.18 1.49
N MET A 149 -9.84 0.61 0.93
CA MET A 149 -9.20 0.35 -0.34
C MET A 149 -7.69 0.59 -0.19
N PRO A 150 -6.90 -0.46 0.07
CA PRO A 150 -5.44 -0.37 0.12
C PRO A 150 -4.85 -0.22 -1.29
N LEU A 151 -4.33 0.96 -1.61
CA LEU A 151 -3.64 1.23 -2.86
C LEU A 151 -2.44 0.29 -3.13
N PRO A 152 -1.65 -0.17 -2.13
CA PRO A 152 -0.60 -1.16 -2.36
C PRO A 152 -1.08 -2.48 -2.96
N LEU A 153 -2.36 -2.82 -2.76
CA LEU A 153 -3.01 -4.04 -3.26
C LEU A 153 -3.84 -3.78 -4.53
N SER A 154 -3.66 -2.63 -5.17
CA SER A 154 -4.32 -2.26 -6.42
C SER A 154 -3.37 -1.57 -7.41
N ARG A 155 -3.77 -1.49 -8.67
CA ARG A 155 -3.08 -0.71 -9.71
C ARG A 155 -4.08 0.12 -10.52
N PHE A 156 -3.66 1.32 -10.88
CA PHE A 156 -4.42 2.22 -11.75
C PHE A 156 -4.28 1.78 -13.20
N ALA A 157 -5.37 1.89 -13.97
CA ALA A 157 -5.36 1.78 -15.42
C ALA A 157 -5.13 3.15 -16.11
N HIS A 158 -5.13 4.24 -15.32
CA HIS A 158 -5.03 5.62 -15.81
C HIS A 158 -6.15 6.00 -16.79
N ALA A 159 -7.34 5.47 -16.57
CA ALA A 159 -8.53 5.67 -17.38
C ALA A 159 -9.25 6.99 -17.08
N HIS A 160 -9.00 7.60 -15.91
CA HIS A 160 -9.64 8.85 -15.52
C HIS A 160 -9.06 10.05 -16.30
N PRO A 161 -9.88 10.87 -16.98
CA PRO A 161 -9.38 11.99 -17.80
C PRO A 161 -8.61 13.05 -17.00
N ASP A 162 -8.98 13.23 -15.72
CA ASP A 162 -8.30 14.17 -14.80
C ASP A 162 -7.19 13.52 -13.96
N GLY A 163 -6.80 12.29 -14.29
CA GLY A 163 -5.77 11.52 -13.58
C GLY A 163 -6.24 10.82 -12.30
N ASP A 164 -5.36 10.00 -11.74
CA ASP A 164 -5.65 9.06 -10.65
C ASP A 164 -6.05 9.75 -9.33
N ALA A 165 -5.53 10.96 -9.09
CA ALA A 165 -5.85 11.74 -7.90
C ALA A 165 -7.35 12.08 -7.82
N ALA A 166 -8.02 12.28 -8.96
CA ALA A 166 -9.46 12.54 -9.00
C ALA A 166 -10.26 11.30 -8.58
N ALA A 167 -9.84 10.11 -9.03
CA ALA A 167 -10.45 8.84 -8.62
C ALA A 167 -10.33 8.62 -7.10
N VAL A 168 -9.16 8.89 -6.52
CA VAL A 168 -8.94 8.82 -5.06
C VAL A 168 -9.79 9.84 -4.30
N ALA A 169 -9.91 11.07 -4.82
CA ALA A 169 -10.70 12.12 -4.20
C ALA A 169 -12.20 11.77 -4.18
N GLU A 170 -12.73 11.20 -5.26
CA GLU A 170 -14.12 10.74 -5.35
C GLU A 170 -14.43 9.66 -4.29
N LEU A 171 -13.56 8.66 -4.15
CA LEU A 171 -13.69 7.60 -3.15
C LEU A 171 -13.67 8.15 -1.72
N THR A 172 -12.71 9.04 -1.45
CA THR A 172 -12.55 9.67 -0.14
C THR A 172 -13.77 10.51 0.22
N ALA A 173 -14.36 11.23 -0.75
CA ALA A 173 -15.51 12.10 -0.54
C ALA A 173 -16.76 11.34 -0.05
N VAL A 174 -16.91 10.06 -0.41
CA VAL A 174 -18.02 9.20 0.05
C VAL A 174 -17.66 8.33 1.26
N GLY A 175 -16.49 8.57 1.85
CA GLY A 175 -16.02 7.92 3.07
C GLY A 175 -15.48 6.51 2.87
N VAL A 176 -14.95 6.18 1.67
CA VAL A 176 -14.04 5.02 1.52
C VAL A 176 -12.71 5.37 2.20
N ALA A 177 -12.21 4.47 3.06
CA ALA A 177 -10.87 4.59 3.62
C ALA A 177 -9.84 4.16 2.58
N VAL A 178 -9.37 5.09 1.74
CA VAL A 178 -8.31 4.83 0.77
C VAL A 178 -6.96 4.83 1.50
N GLU A 179 -6.36 3.66 1.65
CA GLU A 179 -5.12 3.47 2.40
C GLU A 179 -3.94 3.49 1.43
N GLN A 180 -3.11 4.52 1.52
CA GLN A 180 -1.90 4.63 0.70
C GLN A 180 -0.81 3.69 1.22
N ASP A 181 0.17 3.35 0.37
CA ASP A 181 1.40 2.74 0.87
C ASP A 181 2.04 3.70 1.88
N ARG A 182 2.11 3.27 3.14
CA ARG A 182 2.77 4.08 4.18
C ARG A 182 4.22 4.35 3.80
N SER A 183 4.86 3.50 2.99
CA SER A 183 6.22 3.70 2.51
C SER A 183 6.32 4.74 1.38
N GLU A 184 5.38 4.81 0.42
CA GLU A 184 5.40 5.84 -0.64
C GLU A 184 4.96 7.21 -0.13
N ALA A 185 4.03 7.25 0.83
CA ALA A 185 3.72 8.49 1.54
C ALA A 185 4.91 8.96 2.40
N MET A 186 5.72 8.02 2.90
CA MET A 186 6.84 8.31 3.78
C MET A 186 8.16 8.57 3.04
N TRP A 187 8.42 8.01 1.86
CA TRP A 187 9.70 8.12 1.13
C TRP A 187 9.46 8.32 -0.37
N THR A 188 10.19 9.23 -1.01
CA THR A 188 10.24 9.23 -2.49
C THR A 188 11.07 8.03 -2.99
N SER A 189 10.88 7.62 -4.24
CA SER A 189 11.68 6.54 -4.85
C SER A 189 13.19 6.82 -4.79
N ALA A 190 13.60 8.08 -4.98
CA ALA A 190 15.00 8.49 -4.90
C ALA A 190 15.55 8.43 -3.46
N GLU A 191 14.79 8.89 -2.47
CA GLU A 191 15.15 8.81 -1.05
C GLU A 191 15.27 7.35 -0.60
N ARG A 192 14.31 6.50 -0.98
CA ARG A 192 14.32 5.08 -0.64
C ARG A 192 15.52 4.35 -1.26
N ALA A 193 15.80 4.60 -2.54
CA ALA A 193 16.95 4.00 -3.22
C ALA A 193 18.28 4.44 -2.56
N TYR A 194 18.40 5.72 -2.20
CA TYR A 194 19.57 6.25 -1.51
C TYR A 194 19.74 5.64 -0.11
N LEU A 195 18.70 5.68 0.72
CA LEU A 195 18.73 5.16 2.09
C LEU A 195 18.94 3.64 2.14
N ALA A 196 18.54 2.90 1.10
CA ALA A 196 18.80 1.47 0.98
C ALA A 196 20.27 1.15 0.61
N GLY A 197 20.93 2.04 -0.14
CA GLY A 197 22.34 1.90 -0.52
C GLY A 197 23.31 2.31 0.58
N GLU A 198 22.92 3.23 1.45
CA GLU A 198 23.71 3.68 2.59
C GLU A 198 23.31 2.94 3.87
N HIS A 199 24.27 2.64 4.76
CA HIS A 199 24.02 1.89 6.00
C HIS A 199 24.48 2.61 7.27
N LEU A 200 25.09 3.79 7.12
CA LEU A 200 25.61 4.59 8.23
C LEU A 200 24.97 5.98 8.22
N GLY A 201 24.57 6.45 9.40
CA GLY A 201 24.03 7.79 9.59
C GLY A 201 24.53 8.42 10.89
N ARG A 202 24.18 9.69 11.09
CA ARG A 202 24.55 10.52 12.23
C ARG A 202 23.28 10.86 12.99
N LEU A 203 23.07 10.21 14.14
CA LEU A 203 21.89 10.42 14.98
C LEU A 203 22.18 11.50 16.02
N ALA A 204 21.44 12.59 15.95
CA ALA A 204 21.31 13.61 16.98
C ALA A 204 20.18 13.27 17.95
N THR A 205 20.48 13.32 19.25
CA THR A 205 19.51 13.13 20.35
C THR A 205 19.59 14.32 21.30
N VAL A 206 18.47 14.69 21.94
CA VAL A 206 18.45 15.74 22.97
C VAL A 206 18.88 15.15 24.30
N ALA A 207 19.81 15.81 24.99
CA ALA A 207 20.17 15.48 26.37
C ALA A 207 20.08 16.73 27.26
N PRO A 208 19.90 16.59 28.58
CA PRO A 208 19.88 17.72 29.50
C PRO A 208 21.17 18.56 29.46
N SER A 209 22.30 17.93 29.15
CA SER A 209 23.60 18.60 29.00
C SER A 209 23.82 19.25 27.63
N GLY A 210 22.81 19.26 26.76
CA GLY A 210 22.90 19.67 25.36
C GLY A 210 22.82 18.49 24.38
N PRO A 211 22.65 18.76 23.07
CA PRO A 211 22.47 17.72 22.06
C PRO A 211 23.71 16.84 21.92
N GLN A 212 23.51 15.56 21.62
CA GLN A 212 24.57 14.61 21.31
C GLN A 212 24.38 14.06 19.90
N VAL A 213 25.47 13.98 19.12
CA VAL A 213 25.53 13.32 17.81
C VAL A 213 26.37 12.05 17.91
N ARG A 214 25.89 10.93 17.33
CA ARG A 214 26.62 9.66 17.25
C ARG A 214 26.48 9.02 15.86
N PRO A 215 27.54 8.39 15.31
CA PRO A 215 27.39 7.52 14.17
C PRO A 215 26.59 6.29 14.57
N VAL A 216 25.68 5.86 13.70
CA VAL A 216 24.80 4.70 13.92
C VAL A 216 24.60 3.92 12.62
N GLY A 217 24.41 2.60 12.76
CA GLY A 217 23.79 1.81 11.71
C GLY A 217 22.28 1.97 11.77
N TYR A 218 21.63 1.98 10.61
CA TYR A 218 20.17 2.12 10.52
C TYR A 218 19.59 1.19 9.45
N ARG A 219 18.28 0.97 9.52
CA ARG A 219 17.48 0.35 8.48
C ARG A 219 16.16 1.09 8.31
N VAL A 220 15.72 1.29 7.08
CA VAL A 220 14.36 1.76 6.79
C VAL A 220 13.40 0.60 7.03
N ASN A 221 12.30 0.86 7.72
CA ASN A 221 11.22 -0.08 7.95
C ASN A 221 10.00 0.41 7.16
N ASP A 222 9.85 -0.09 5.95
CA ASP A 222 8.79 0.31 5.02
C ASP A 222 7.39 -0.03 5.56
N GLU A 223 7.24 -1.18 6.23
CA GLU A 223 5.96 -1.62 6.81
C GLU A 223 5.40 -0.61 7.82
N LEU A 224 6.28 -0.03 8.65
CA LEU A 224 5.90 0.93 9.68
C LEU A 224 6.06 2.38 9.25
N GLY A 225 6.74 2.64 8.12
CA GLY A 225 7.17 3.98 7.74
C GLY A 225 8.15 4.58 8.75
N THR A 226 9.01 3.77 9.37
CA THR A 226 9.97 4.21 10.40
C THR A 226 11.42 3.98 9.98
N VAL A 227 12.34 4.55 10.74
CA VAL A 227 13.77 4.19 10.67
C VAL A 227 14.18 3.53 11.98
N ASP A 228 14.67 2.31 11.90
CA ASP A 228 15.14 1.56 13.06
C ASP A 228 16.67 1.69 13.16
N VAL A 229 17.14 2.22 14.29
CA VAL A 229 18.56 2.34 14.63
C VAL A 229 18.94 1.16 15.53
N GLY A 230 19.81 0.30 15.02
CA GLY A 230 20.31 -0.87 15.74
C GLY A 230 21.68 -0.66 16.39
N GLY A 231 22.16 -1.70 17.07
CA GLY A 231 23.52 -1.73 17.63
C GLY A 231 23.67 -2.69 18.80
N ILE A 232 24.90 -2.84 19.28
CA ILE A 232 25.24 -3.77 20.35
C ILE A 232 24.85 -3.16 21.71
N ARG A 233 24.05 -3.88 22.50
CA ARG A 233 23.65 -3.50 23.88
C ARG A 233 23.08 -2.08 23.94
N LEU A 234 22.15 -1.76 23.03
CA LEU A 234 21.63 -0.43 22.82
C LEU A 234 21.06 0.20 24.10
N SER A 235 20.39 -0.60 24.94
CA SER A 235 19.83 -0.22 26.24
C SER A 235 20.85 0.40 27.20
N SER A 236 22.12 -0.01 27.10
CA SER A 236 23.20 0.54 27.93
C SER A 236 23.76 1.88 27.44
N THR A 237 23.40 2.30 26.22
CA THR A 237 24.02 3.47 25.57
C THR A 237 23.44 4.80 26.04
N ARG A 238 24.18 5.89 25.81
CA ARG A 238 23.68 7.25 26.13
C ARG A 238 22.54 7.68 25.20
N LYS A 239 22.60 7.33 23.91
CA LYS A 239 21.53 7.63 22.94
C LYS A 239 20.19 7.01 23.32
N TRP A 240 20.19 5.79 23.89
CA TRP A 240 18.98 5.13 24.40
C TRP A 240 18.36 5.93 25.55
N ARG A 241 19.16 6.21 26.59
CA ARG A 241 18.69 7.01 27.75
C ARG A 241 18.24 8.42 27.36
N ASN A 242 18.88 9.02 26.37
CA ASN A 242 18.45 10.31 25.83
C ASN A 242 17.06 10.18 25.19
N VAL A 243 16.84 9.17 24.34
CA VAL A 243 15.54 8.92 23.69
C VAL A 243 14.43 8.61 24.70
N GLU A 244 14.73 7.89 25.78
CA GLU A 244 13.76 7.64 26.86
C GLU A 244 13.37 8.94 27.60
N ALA A 245 14.31 9.87 27.75
CA ALA A 245 14.07 11.14 28.43
C ALA A 245 13.40 12.19 27.52
N ASP A 246 13.80 12.26 26.26
CA ASP A 246 13.25 13.15 25.22
C ASP A 246 13.40 12.45 23.88
N GLY A 247 12.29 12.03 23.30
CA GLY A 247 12.30 11.27 22.05
C GLY A 247 12.60 12.12 20.82
N ARG A 248 12.80 13.44 20.90
CA ARG A 248 13.12 14.23 19.71
C ARG A 248 14.51 13.90 19.17
N VAL A 249 14.56 13.58 17.88
CA VAL A 249 15.81 13.21 17.19
C VAL A 249 15.91 13.80 15.79
N ALA A 250 17.13 13.86 15.26
CA ALA A 250 17.40 14.02 13.84
C ALA A 250 18.44 12.99 13.40
N LEU A 251 18.18 12.27 12.31
CA LEU A 251 19.13 11.37 11.66
C LEU A 251 19.57 12.00 10.34
N VAL A 252 20.87 12.12 10.13
CA VAL A 252 21.43 12.55 8.83
C VAL A 252 22.18 11.39 8.19
N VAL A 253 21.84 11.07 6.95
CA VAL A 253 22.57 10.16 6.07
C VAL A 253 23.12 11.01 4.94
N ASP A 254 24.43 11.07 4.81
CA ASP A 254 25.11 11.94 3.85
C ASP A 254 26.45 11.34 3.41
N ASP A 255 26.77 11.61 2.14
CA ASP A 255 28.01 11.25 1.49
C ASP A 255 28.30 12.20 0.30
N VAL A 256 29.32 11.87 -0.49
CA VAL A 256 29.71 12.59 -1.71
C VAL A 256 29.67 11.59 -2.87
N GLY A 257 28.98 11.96 -3.96
CA GLY A 257 28.83 11.11 -5.13
C GLY A 257 30.17 10.60 -5.69
N ALA A 258 30.16 9.43 -6.34
CA ALA A 258 31.36 8.70 -6.76
C ALA A 258 32.18 9.36 -7.89
N GLY A 259 31.90 10.61 -8.25
CA GLY A 259 32.62 11.37 -9.29
C GLY A 259 33.79 12.19 -8.75
N ALA A 260 34.56 12.79 -9.67
CA ALA A 260 35.62 13.74 -9.32
C ALA A 260 35.09 15.10 -8.82
N GLU A 261 33.83 15.41 -9.11
CA GLU A 261 33.16 16.64 -8.70
C GLU A 261 32.54 16.50 -7.31
N PHE A 262 32.63 17.56 -6.51
CA PHE A 262 32.01 17.61 -5.19
C PHE A 262 30.49 17.67 -5.33
N THR A 263 29.85 16.51 -5.23
CA THR A 263 28.40 16.30 -5.38
C THR A 263 27.82 15.78 -4.07
N PRO A 264 27.65 16.65 -3.05
CA PRO A 264 27.12 16.24 -1.77
C PRO A 264 25.66 15.81 -1.92
N ARG A 265 25.32 14.67 -1.35
CA ARG A 265 23.96 14.13 -1.35
C ARG A 265 23.60 13.66 0.05
N GLY A 266 22.31 13.66 0.36
CA GLY A 266 21.88 13.22 1.67
C GLY A 266 20.41 13.41 1.98
N VAL A 267 20.04 12.84 3.12
CA VAL A 267 18.70 12.87 3.71
C VAL A 267 18.83 13.17 5.20
N GLU A 268 18.14 14.22 5.65
CA GLU A 268 17.88 14.51 7.06
C GLU A 268 16.45 14.09 7.42
N ILE A 269 16.32 13.28 8.47
CA ILE A 269 15.08 12.72 8.98
C ILE A 269 14.87 13.24 10.39
N ARG A 270 13.89 14.12 10.58
CA ARG A 270 13.47 14.60 11.91
C ARG A 270 12.25 13.83 12.38
N GLY A 271 12.23 13.47 13.65
CA GLY A 271 11.13 12.66 14.17
C GLY A 271 11.13 12.51 15.67
N HIS A 272 10.20 11.67 16.12
CA HIS A 272 10.16 11.19 17.49
C HIS A 272 10.66 9.75 17.53
N ALA A 273 11.62 9.48 18.38
CA ALA A 273 12.20 8.19 18.61
C ALA A 273 11.58 7.52 19.84
N THR A 274 11.56 6.20 19.82
CA THR A 274 11.19 5.34 20.95
C THR A 274 12.23 4.25 21.10
N ALA A 275 12.58 3.95 22.35
CA ALA A 275 13.39 2.80 22.70
C ALA A 275 12.49 1.55 22.73
N VAL A 276 12.80 0.55 21.90
CA VAL A 276 11.93 -0.62 21.70
C VAL A 276 12.76 -1.90 21.80
N VAL A 277 12.14 -2.93 22.39
CA VAL A 277 12.61 -4.31 22.29
C VAL A 277 11.60 -5.07 21.44
N ALA A 278 11.98 -5.46 20.23
CA ALA A 278 11.10 -6.14 19.27
C ALA A 278 11.77 -7.41 18.75
N GLY A 279 11.09 -8.55 18.86
CA GLY A 279 11.65 -9.83 18.40
C GLY A 279 12.94 -10.25 19.11
N GLY A 280 13.20 -9.74 20.32
CA GLY A 280 14.46 -9.96 21.04
C GLY A 280 15.61 -9.00 20.68
N GLU A 281 15.40 -8.09 19.73
CA GLU A 281 16.37 -7.05 19.37
C GLU A 281 16.07 -5.72 20.08
N GLU A 282 17.11 -5.06 20.59
CA GLU A 282 17.04 -3.69 21.10
C GLU A 282 17.26 -2.69 19.95
N LEU A 283 16.29 -1.80 19.73
CA LEU A 283 16.37 -0.77 18.69
C LEU A 283 15.84 0.59 19.17
N ILE A 284 16.33 1.65 18.55
CA ILE A 284 15.73 2.98 18.64
C ILE A 284 14.91 3.19 17.35
N ARG A 285 13.60 3.23 17.47
CA ARG A 285 12.68 3.42 16.34
C ARG A 285 12.32 4.88 16.19
N ILE A 286 12.62 5.45 15.03
CA ILE A 286 12.33 6.84 14.68
C ILE A 286 11.06 6.87 13.82
N ALA A 287 10.01 7.51 14.31
CA ALA A 287 8.85 7.91 13.52
C ALA A 287 9.13 9.27 12.88
N PRO A 288 9.35 9.34 11.55
CA PRO A 288 9.62 10.60 10.88
C PRO A 288 8.42 11.54 10.97
N THR A 289 8.71 12.83 11.09
CA THR A 289 7.74 13.93 11.04
C THR A 289 8.10 14.94 9.95
N ARG A 290 9.39 14.97 9.56
CA ARG A 290 9.89 15.81 8.48
C ARG A 290 11.10 15.16 7.83
N ILE A 291 11.12 15.18 6.50
CA ILE A 291 12.24 14.69 5.69
C ILE A 291 12.75 15.84 4.85
N ILE A 292 14.07 15.98 4.79
CA ILE A 292 14.76 16.96 3.96
C ILE A 292 15.82 16.21 3.15
N SER A 293 15.79 16.33 1.83
CA SER A 293 16.74 15.66 0.95
C SER A 293 17.42 16.64 0.00
N TRP A 294 18.65 16.32 -0.43
CA TRP A 294 19.43 17.12 -1.38
C TRP A 294 20.32 16.20 -2.24
N GLY A 295 20.59 16.60 -3.48
CA GLY A 295 21.52 15.91 -4.36
C GLY A 295 21.09 14.50 -4.80
N LEU A 296 19.81 14.14 -4.62
CA LEU A 296 19.25 12.84 -5.03
C LEU A 296 18.51 12.89 -6.38
N GLU A 297 18.14 14.08 -6.84
CA GLU A 297 17.44 14.32 -8.09
C GLU A 297 18.30 15.19 -9.03
N SER A 298 17.86 15.34 -10.28
CA SER A 298 18.54 16.12 -11.33
C SER A 298 18.73 17.61 -11.02
N ASP A 299 18.07 18.12 -9.98
CA ASP A 299 17.87 19.55 -9.74
C ASP A 299 18.99 20.18 -8.88
N GLY A 300 20.09 19.45 -8.68
CA GLY A 300 21.26 19.89 -7.92
C GLY A 300 21.15 19.65 -6.41
N CYS A 301 21.96 20.38 -5.64
CA CYS A 301 22.13 20.17 -4.18
C CYS A 301 21.23 21.04 -3.29
N THR A 302 20.17 21.63 -3.84
CA THR A 302 19.25 22.48 -3.06
C THR A 302 18.38 21.59 -2.15
N PRO A 303 18.39 21.80 -0.82
CA PRO A 303 17.58 20.99 0.08
C PRO A 303 16.07 21.19 -0.13
N ARG A 304 15.33 20.09 -0.25
CA ARG A 304 13.86 20.07 -0.34
C ARG A 304 13.28 19.36 0.87
N GLY A 305 12.35 20.01 1.57
CA GLY A 305 11.77 19.50 2.80
C GLY A 305 10.27 19.27 2.71
N ARG A 306 9.80 18.13 3.23
CA ARG A 306 8.37 17.78 3.34
C ARG A 306 8.01 17.29 4.74
N THR A 307 6.81 17.63 5.19
CA THR A 307 6.22 17.07 6.41
C THR A 307 5.63 15.70 6.08
N VAL A 308 5.79 14.75 6.98
CA VAL A 308 5.39 13.34 6.81
C VAL A 308 4.83 12.81 8.12
N GLY A 309 4.09 11.70 8.06
CA GLY A 309 3.49 11.07 9.25
C GLY A 309 2.15 11.67 9.63
#